data_AF-A0A662RAZ8-F1
#
_entry.id   AF-A0A662RAZ8-F1
#
_cell.length_a   1.000
_cell.length_b   1.000
_cell.length_c   1.000
_cell.angle_alpha   90.00
_cell.angle_beta   90.00
_cell.angle_gamma   90.00
#
_symmetry.space_group_name_H-M   'P 1'
#
loop_
_entity.id
_entity.type
_entity.pdbx_description
1 polymer ?
#
loop_
_entity_poly.entity_id
_entity_poly.type
_entity_poly.pdbx_seq_one_letter_code
_entity_poly.pdbx_strand_id
1 'polypeptide(L)'
;MLTEGLYRKMIDACHTRIQFETVYGDMDLVYHTIERSSKWASRLKAIAEAEEDVEMADCTLATNDLFLSTMRGETSVPQFKDRIWELERRYPEVFKRGRIDSGTPEGAVEAIIFRVEYMINRYDVRYPSFDMHKSNDR
;
A
#
# COMPACT_ATOMS: atom_id res chain seq x y z
N MET A 1 -3.60 22.61 10.00
CA MET A 1 -4.65 21.74 10.58
C MET A 1 -5.75 21.27 9.61
N LEU A 2 -6.68 22.12 9.11
CA LEU A 2 -7.80 21.65 8.23
C LEU A 2 -7.31 21.04 6.91
N THR A 3 -6.30 21.65 6.29
CA THR A 3 -5.73 21.19 5.01
C THR A 3 -4.92 19.89 5.17
N GLU A 4 -4.13 19.74 6.23
CA GLU A 4 -3.43 18.49 6.55
C GLU A 4 -4.41 17.34 6.76
N GLY A 5 -5.47 17.58 7.56
CA GLY A 5 -6.52 16.60 7.79
C GLY A 5 -7.26 16.18 6.52
N LEU A 6 -7.43 17.09 5.55
CA LEU A 6 -7.95 16.76 4.24
C LEU A 6 -6.99 15.83 3.48
N TYR A 7 -5.69 16.14 3.45
CA TYR A 7 -4.72 15.31 2.75
C TYR A 7 -4.56 13.91 3.36
N ARG A 8 -4.57 13.79 4.70
CA ARG A 8 -4.64 12.49 5.37
C ARG A 8 -5.81 11.66 4.88
N LYS A 9 -7.02 12.24 4.84
CA LYS A 9 -8.22 11.56 4.34
C LYS A 9 -8.12 11.17 2.87
N MET A 10 -7.48 12.01 2.04
CA MET A 10 -7.27 11.69 0.62
C MET A 10 -6.28 10.55 0.42
N ILE A 11 -5.21 10.48 1.22
CA ILE A 11 -4.26 9.36 1.23
C ILE A 11 -4.99 8.08 1.64
N ASP A 12 -5.73 8.12 2.75
CA ASP A 12 -6.53 6.99 3.23
C ASP A 12 -7.54 6.49 2.19
N ALA A 13 -8.26 7.40 1.55
CA ALA A 13 -9.22 7.06 0.49
C ALA A 13 -8.52 6.37 -0.70
N CYS A 14 -7.31 6.82 -1.07
CA CYS A 14 -6.52 6.17 -2.11
C CYS A 14 -6.06 4.78 -1.66
N HIS A 15 -5.60 4.61 -0.42
CA HIS A 15 -5.22 3.29 0.10
C HIS A 15 -6.39 2.31 0.06
N THR A 16 -7.57 2.68 0.57
CA THR A 16 -8.77 1.84 0.48
C THR A 16 -9.13 1.51 -0.96
N ARG A 17 -9.05 2.50 -1.85
CA ARG A 17 -9.37 2.31 -3.27
C ARG A 17 -8.40 1.35 -3.96
N ILE A 18 -7.10 1.46 -3.71
CA ILE A 18 -6.09 0.51 -4.21
C ILE A 18 -6.46 -0.90 -3.77
N GLN A 19 -6.82 -1.11 -2.50
CA GLN A 19 -7.21 -2.43 -2.01
C GLN A 19 -8.37 -3.03 -2.81
N PHE A 20 -9.43 -2.25 -3.06
CA PHE A 20 -10.54 -2.71 -3.90
C PHE A 20 -10.10 -2.97 -5.34
N GLU A 21 -9.34 -2.06 -5.95
CA GLU A 21 -8.93 -2.17 -7.36
C GLU A 21 -8.01 -3.36 -7.61
N THR A 22 -7.12 -3.69 -6.65
CA THR A 22 -6.29 -4.90 -6.70
C THR A 22 -7.12 -6.18 -6.72
N VAL A 23 -8.29 -6.19 -6.07
CA VAL A 23 -9.22 -7.33 -6.10
C VAL A 23 -9.85 -7.47 -7.48
N TYR A 24 -10.41 -6.37 -8.00
CA TYR A 24 -11.18 -6.42 -9.24
C TYR A 24 -10.31 -6.43 -10.51
N GLY A 25 -9.02 -6.11 -10.41
CA GLY A 25 -8.02 -6.41 -11.44
C GLY A 25 -7.81 -5.34 -12.49
N ASP A 26 -8.28 -4.12 -12.27
CA ASP A 26 -8.00 -3.00 -13.16
C ASP A 26 -6.63 -2.38 -12.79
N MET A 27 -5.57 -2.88 -13.42
CA MET A 27 -4.20 -2.48 -13.11
C MET A 27 -3.93 -1.01 -13.47
N ASP A 28 -4.47 -0.51 -14.58
CA ASP A 28 -4.31 0.91 -14.96
C ASP A 28 -4.90 1.82 -13.88
N LEU A 29 -6.04 1.40 -13.33
CA LEU A 29 -6.68 2.13 -12.25
C LEU A 29 -5.88 2.05 -10.94
N VAL A 30 -5.28 0.90 -10.62
CA VAL A 30 -4.34 0.76 -9.48
C VAL A 30 -3.15 1.72 -9.64
N TYR A 31 -2.50 1.74 -10.81
CA TYR A 31 -1.39 2.64 -11.11
C TYR A 31 -1.77 4.11 -10.87
N HIS A 32 -2.90 4.54 -11.45
CA HIS A 32 -3.37 5.91 -11.29
C HIS A 32 -3.75 6.26 -9.85
N THR A 33 -4.32 5.33 -9.08
CA THR A 33 -4.65 5.56 -7.68
C THR A 33 -3.39 5.68 -6.82
N ILE A 34 -2.32 4.90 -7.10
CA ILE A 34 -1.02 5.01 -6.42
C ILE A 34 -0.33 6.35 -6.74
N GLU A 35 -0.35 6.79 -8.00
CA GLU A 35 0.18 8.11 -8.40
C GLU A 35 -0.58 9.25 -7.70
N ARG A 36 -1.90 9.13 -7.62
CA ARG A 36 -2.75 10.09 -6.91
C ARG A 36 -2.45 10.12 -5.41
N SER A 37 -2.29 8.95 -4.78
CA SER A 37 -1.87 8.84 -3.38
C SER A 37 -0.55 9.56 -3.15
N SER A 38 0.43 9.34 -4.04
CA SER A 38 1.75 10.00 -3.98
C SER A 38 1.64 11.51 -4.07
N LYS A 39 0.78 12.04 -4.96
CA LYS A 39 0.52 13.48 -5.07
C LYS A 39 -0.04 14.07 -3.76
N TRP A 40 -0.94 13.36 -3.09
CA TRP A 40 -1.48 13.82 -1.81
C TRP A 40 -0.45 13.73 -0.68
N ALA A 41 0.35 12.67 -0.64
CA ALA A 41 1.43 12.52 0.31
C ALA A 41 2.50 13.61 0.16
N SER A 42 2.93 13.94 -1.07
CA SER A 42 3.85 15.06 -1.30
C SER A 42 3.27 16.40 -0.83
N ARG A 43 1.96 16.62 -1.01
CA ARG A 43 1.27 17.82 -0.53
C ARG A 43 1.18 17.87 0.98
N LEU A 44 0.91 16.75 1.65
CA LEU A 44 0.93 16.65 3.11
C LEU A 44 2.33 16.95 3.64
N LYS A 45 3.36 16.28 3.10
CA LYS A 45 4.76 16.50 3.50
C LYS A 45 5.20 17.96 3.40
N ALA A 46 4.75 18.68 2.37
CA ALA A 46 5.11 20.07 2.14
C ALA A 46 4.52 21.05 3.17
N ILE A 47 3.46 20.66 3.88
CA ILE A 47 2.74 21.54 4.81
C ILE A 47 2.66 20.99 6.24
N ALA A 48 3.14 19.77 6.47
CA ALA A 48 3.02 19.07 7.74
C ALA A 48 3.86 19.75 8.82
N GLU A 49 3.23 20.12 9.92
CA GLU A 49 3.91 20.61 11.12
C GLU A 49 4.14 19.52 12.16
N ALA A 50 3.26 18.51 12.19
CA ALA A 50 3.35 17.38 13.11
C ALA A 50 4.27 16.27 12.57
N GLU A 51 5.10 15.69 13.43
CA GLU A 51 6.00 14.58 13.09
C GLU A 51 5.23 13.37 12.52
N GLU A 52 4.08 13.04 13.11
CA GLU A 52 3.20 11.96 12.64
C GLU A 52 2.75 12.17 11.17
N ASP A 53 2.44 13.42 10.78
CA ASP A 53 2.03 13.74 9.41
C ASP A 53 3.20 13.65 8.42
N VAL A 54 4.40 14.02 8.86
CA VAL A 54 5.64 13.86 8.07
C VAL A 54 5.94 12.38 7.87
N GLU A 55 5.87 11.57 8.92
CA GLU A 55 6.09 10.13 8.86
C GLU A 55 5.05 9.42 7.98
N MET A 56 3.77 9.79 8.10
CA MET A 56 2.70 9.26 7.24
C MET A 56 2.97 9.58 5.77
N ALA A 57 3.36 10.81 5.46
CA ALA A 57 3.66 11.22 4.10
C ALA A 57 4.90 10.51 3.55
N ASP A 58 5.97 10.40 4.33
CA ASP A 58 7.21 9.71 3.94
C ASP A 58 6.99 8.22 3.70
N CYS A 59 6.30 7.56 4.63
CA CYS A 59 5.95 6.16 4.51
C CYS A 59 5.08 5.91 3.27
N THR A 60 4.07 6.76 3.03
CA THR A 60 3.19 6.64 1.86
C THR A 60 3.97 6.79 0.56
N LEU A 61 4.86 7.79 0.47
CA LEU A 61 5.69 7.99 -0.72
C LEU A 61 6.63 6.80 -0.97
N ALA A 62 7.31 6.33 0.07
CA ALA A 62 8.23 5.20 -0.05
C ALA A 62 7.51 3.88 -0.40
N THR A 63 6.32 3.65 0.16
CA THR A 63 5.52 2.46 -0.14
C THR A 63 4.97 2.51 -1.57
N ASN A 64 4.45 3.66 -2.00
CA ASN A 64 3.95 3.84 -3.35
C ASN A 64 5.04 3.70 -4.42
N ASP A 65 6.22 4.27 -4.17
CA ASP A 65 7.39 4.11 -5.04
C ASP A 65 7.78 2.64 -5.17
N LEU A 66 7.87 1.94 -4.03
CA LEU A 66 8.15 0.51 -3.99
C LEU A 66 7.09 -0.32 -4.75
N PHE A 67 5.80 0.04 -4.64
CA PHE A 67 4.72 -0.64 -5.36
C PHE A 67 4.87 -0.44 -6.87
N LEU A 68 5.03 0.81 -7.31
CA LEU A 68 5.18 1.15 -8.72
C LEU A 68 6.43 0.49 -9.32
N SER A 69 7.58 0.56 -8.64
CA SER A 69 8.83 -0.04 -9.12
C SER A 69 8.70 -1.56 -9.25
N THR A 70 7.99 -2.21 -8.33
CA THR A 70 7.77 -3.66 -8.38
C THR A 70 6.82 -4.04 -9.52
N MET A 71 5.72 -3.31 -9.70
CA MET A 71 4.78 -3.59 -10.81
C MET A 71 5.40 -3.29 -12.19
N ARG A 72 6.36 -2.37 -12.28
CA ARG A 72 7.14 -2.07 -13.50
C ARG A 72 8.29 -3.06 -13.76
N GLY A 73 8.55 -3.99 -12.84
CA GLY A 73 9.64 -4.96 -12.95
C GLY A 73 11.03 -4.39 -12.65
N GLU A 74 11.12 -3.17 -12.11
CA GLU A 74 12.36 -2.52 -11.69
C GLU A 74 12.83 -3.06 -10.32
N THR A 75 11.90 -3.53 -9.50
CA THR A 75 12.15 -4.20 -8.23
C THR A 75 11.61 -5.63 -8.29
N SER A 76 12.45 -6.62 -7.94
CA SER A 76 12.02 -8.01 -7.88
C SER A 76 11.14 -8.29 -6.67
N VAL A 77 10.29 -9.33 -6.73
CA VAL A 77 9.44 -9.74 -5.60
C VAL A 77 10.25 -10.02 -4.31
N PRO A 78 11.42 -10.70 -4.33
CA PRO A 78 12.24 -10.83 -3.13
C PRO A 78 12.70 -9.49 -2.54
N GLN A 79 13.19 -8.57 -3.38
CA GLN A 79 13.57 -7.23 -2.93
C GLN A 79 12.39 -6.44 -2.37
N PHE A 80 11.20 -6.61 -2.96
CA PHE A 80 9.97 -6.03 -2.45
C PHE A 80 9.67 -6.50 -1.02
N LYS A 81 9.74 -7.82 -0.78
CA LYS A 81 9.50 -8.43 0.54
C LYS A 81 10.46 -7.89 1.60
N ASP A 82 11.73 -7.72 1.26
CA ASP A 82 12.72 -7.16 2.19
C ASP A 82 12.44 -5.68 2.49
N ARG A 83 12.20 -4.88 1.44
CA ARG A 83 11.99 -3.43 1.58
C ARG A 83 10.69 -3.07 2.30
N ILE A 84 9.62 -3.85 2.12
CA ILE A 84 8.38 -3.58 2.86
C ILE A 84 8.55 -3.84 4.36
N TRP A 85 9.37 -4.83 4.74
CA TRP A 85 9.74 -5.06 6.14
C TRP A 85 10.59 -3.93 6.72
N GLU A 86 11.52 -3.37 5.94
CA GLU A 86 12.27 -2.18 6.35
C GLU A 86 11.35 -0.97 6.59
N LEU A 87 10.37 -0.77 5.71
CA LEU A 87 9.37 0.30 5.86
C LEU A 87 8.51 0.12 7.11
N GLU A 88 8.04 -1.10 7.40
CA GLU A 88 7.28 -1.39 8.61
C GLU A 88 8.11 -1.14 9.88
N ARG A 89 9.38 -1.55 9.91
CA ARG A 89 10.27 -1.25 11.05
C ARG A 89 10.52 0.24 11.23
N ARG A 90 10.57 0.99 10.13
CA ARG A 90 10.86 2.43 10.15
C ARG A 90 9.63 3.28 10.48
N TYR A 91 8.44 2.86 10.07
CA TYR A 91 7.20 3.61 10.21
C TYR A 91 6.07 2.79 10.87
N PRO A 92 6.29 2.18 12.05
CA PRO A 92 5.39 1.19 12.61
C PRO A 92 3.98 1.73 12.91
N GLU A 93 3.84 3.02 13.22
CA GLU A 93 2.53 3.63 13.49
C GLU A 93 1.69 3.79 12.22
N VAL A 94 2.31 3.95 11.05
CA VAL A 94 1.59 4.10 9.76
C VAL A 94 0.98 2.76 9.32
N PHE A 95 1.68 1.66 9.56
CA PHE A 95 1.20 0.31 9.26
C PHE A 95 0.22 -0.25 10.31
N LYS A 96 0.09 0.41 11.46
CA LYS A 96 -0.79 -0.01 12.57
C LYS A 96 -2.23 -0.25 12.13
N ARG A 97 -2.71 0.48 11.12
CA ARG A 97 -4.02 0.27 10.51
C ARG A 97 -4.19 -1.14 9.94
N GLY A 98 -3.16 -1.70 9.31
CA GLY A 98 -3.16 -3.08 8.82
C GLY A 98 -3.17 -4.13 9.93
N ARG A 99 -2.77 -3.75 11.15
CA ARG A 99 -2.78 -4.61 12.34
C ARG A 99 -4.13 -4.64 13.07
N ILE A 100 -5.08 -3.77 12.69
CA ILE A 100 -6.43 -3.76 13.28
C ILE A 100 -7.14 -5.09 13.03
N ASP A 101 -6.94 -5.67 11.85
CA ASP A 101 -7.58 -6.93 11.47
C ASP A 101 -6.68 -8.16 11.74
N SER A 102 -5.37 -8.05 11.53
CA SER A 102 -4.43 -9.18 11.66
C SER A 102 -3.84 -9.37 13.07
N GLY A 103 -3.88 -8.34 13.92
CA GLY A 103 -3.30 -8.36 15.26
C GLY A 103 -1.77 -8.34 15.35
N THR A 104 -1.05 -8.55 14.24
CA THR A 104 0.43 -8.60 14.21
C THR A 104 1.05 -7.84 13.03
N PRO A 105 2.28 -7.29 13.18
CA PRO A 105 3.06 -6.73 12.08
C PRO A 105 3.24 -7.73 10.93
N GLU A 106 3.51 -8.99 11.26
CA GLU A 106 3.70 -10.08 10.28
C GLU A 106 2.47 -10.22 9.39
N GLY A 107 1.26 -10.31 9.97
CA GLY A 107 0.04 -10.47 9.19
C GLY A 107 -0.27 -9.25 8.32
N ALA A 108 0.06 -8.05 8.79
CA ALA A 108 -0.12 -6.81 8.02
C ALA A 108 0.82 -6.76 6.80
N VAL A 109 2.09 -7.12 6.99
CA VAL A 109 3.10 -7.17 5.92
C VAL A 109 2.81 -8.31 4.93
N GLU A 110 2.44 -9.50 5.41
CA GLU A 110 2.07 -10.64 4.56
C GLU A 110 0.86 -10.33 3.67
N ALA A 111 -0.15 -9.62 4.18
CA ALA A 111 -1.28 -9.18 3.38
C ALA A 111 -0.87 -8.19 2.26
N ILE A 112 0.11 -7.33 2.51
CA ILE A 112 0.69 -6.45 1.48
C ILE A 112 1.43 -7.26 0.43
N ILE A 113 2.31 -8.18 0.86
CA ILE A 113 3.08 -9.06 -0.01
C ILE A 113 2.16 -9.87 -0.92
N PHE A 114 1.16 -10.52 -0.34
CA PHE A 114 0.19 -11.34 -1.07
C PHE A 114 -0.50 -10.54 -2.18
N ARG A 115 -0.96 -9.31 -1.90
CA ARG A 115 -1.59 -8.46 -2.92
C ARG A 115 -0.65 -8.11 -4.05
N VAL A 116 0.60 -7.78 -3.76
CA VAL A 116 1.59 -7.44 -4.79
C VAL A 116 1.92 -8.65 -5.63
N GLU A 117 2.14 -9.82 -5.03
CA GLU A 117 2.35 -11.07 -5.76
C GLU A 117 1.14 -11.43 -6.62
N TYR A 118 -0.08 -11.26 -6.11
CA TYR A 118 -1.30 -11.50 -6.87
C TYR A 118 -1.44 -10.55 -8.07
N MET A 119 -1.15 -9.25 -7.89
CA MET A 119 -1.18 -8.29 -8.99
C MET A 119 -0.18 -8.63 -10.11
N ILE A 120 1.04 -8.99 -9.74
CA ILE A 120 2.10 -9.32 -10.70
C ILE A 120 1.79 -10.63 -11.44
N ASN A 121 1.23 -11.61 -10.74
CA ASN A 121 0.98 -12.95 -11.27
C ASN A 121 -0.47 -13.16 -11.75
N ARG A 122 -1.30 -12.10 -11.84
CA ARG A 122 -2.74 -12.23 -12.12
C ARG A 122 -3.06 -12.93 -13.44
N TYR A 123 -2.16 -12.81 -14.42
CA TYR A 123 -2.27 -13.45 -15.73
C TYR A 123 -1.40 -14.72 -15.85
N ASP A 124 -0.65 -15.08 -14.81
CA ASP A 124 0.06 -16.36 -14.75
C ASP A 124 -0.95 -17.43 -14.29
N VAL A 125 -1.03 -18.53 -15.04
CA VAL A 125 -2.07 -19.59 -14.94
C VAL A 125 -2.09 -20.27 -13.55
N ARG A 126 -1.11 -19.98 -12.68
CA ARG A 126 -1.00 -20.47 -11.30
C ARG A 126 -2.01 -19.90 -10.32
N TYR A 127 -2.65 -18.77 -10.63
CA TYR A 127 -3.71 -18.18 -9.79
C TYR A 127 -5.03 -18.09 -10.57
N PRO A 128 -5.68 -19.23 -10.90
CA PRO A 128 -6.95 -19.21 -11.61
C PRO A 128 -8.00 -18.53 -10.72
N SER A 129 -8.43 -17.32 -11.10
CA SER A 129 -9.61 -16.61 -10.57
C SER A 129 -9.87 -16.91 -9.08
N PHE A 130 -8.92 -16.55 -8.22
CA PHE A 130 -9.05 -16.80 -6.78
C PHE A 130 -10.03 -15.80 -6.17
N ASP A 131 -11.05 -16.31 -5.47
CA ASP A 131 -12.08 -15.53 -4.80
C ASP A 131 -11.49 -14.82 -3.57
N MET A 132 -11.18 -13.53 -3.73
CA MET A 132 -10.65 -12.68 -2.65
C MET A 132 -11.68 -12.41 -1.54
N HIS A 133 -12.93 -12.86 -1.67
CA HIS A 133 -13.92 -12.81 -0.57
C HIS A 133 -13.66 -13.89 0.50
N LYS A 134 -12.73 -14.83 0.28
CA LYS A 134 -12.51 -16.00 1.14
C LYS A 134 -11.18 -16.04 1.88
N SER A 135 -10.54 -14.89 2.14
CA SER A 135 -9.32 -14.86 2.95
C SER A 135 -9.55 -15.20 4.45
N ASN A 136 -10.73 -15.71 4.83
CA ASN A 136 -11.05 -16.19 6.18
C ASN A 136 -11.91 -17.48 6.22
N ASP A 137 -12.10 -18.20 5.10
CA ASP A 137 -12.74 -19.52 5.16
C ASP A 137 -11.68 -20.57 5.55
N ARG A 138 -11.52 -20.79 6.86
CA ARG A 138 -10.99 -22.03 7.43
C ARG A 138 -12.05 -23.11 7.45
#